data_AF-A0A1B1S1M5-F1
#
_entry.id   AF-A0A1B1S1M5-F1
#
_cell.length_a   1.000
_cell.length_b   1.000
_cell.length_c   1.000
_cell.angle_alpha   90.00
_cell.angle_beta   90.00
_cell.angle_gamma   90.00
#
_symmetry.space_group_name_H-M   'P 1'
#
loop_
_entity.id
_entity.type
_entity.pdbx_description
1 polymer ?
#
loop_
_entity_poly.entity_id
_entity_poly.type
_entity_poly.pdbx_seq_one_letter_code
_entity_poly.pdbx_strand_id
1 'polypeptide(L)'
;MGVFNGDYQIISPTNPRVLYIFNEWDEILEKEEKMEIQNIFDRYQVPPFGINDYALALLVAVYLVQRKSETRLRVDDSRLKLEEWSKVVFLDKNVDFKSLFSTIVLRINPEESTGRYLTLFKKVNQNNDVIIANQLFDDYEKLKKEEDVPGDLEDKMAHLEYLLKEGKRLYNNTIRKFGKIRADIGEATRKTDDFKLLFEILDTVENIHGQVEDSEKYVYNIEQIEEARKIEVRCHNYIEETFATYIKELKCQSLGQASGFDKWVEKIIDSLNRYDYLSEARQLKSRKNAILDNLNESLKTREIEDTINQFARKNAPSTSLGYQRLVQIKEEGSKNIEFVNKSKVDNKTKQELHQIIEGILQKTGDCLKRLNTEVEEIYDTIYDLSTVEECENFFIKVKQILNKEIREEDREGIEEAANNLQNFLNDIQILQGIKENREALLMEMGALERKWLNIESEIDFSVVLENYENSLVMHLDEQAEKWEAKYIVDENDVKSWDVKQCSTWLQHTNVIPLYLTNKLTKDVNELDLKIQKRLSELNIDAVIGLFFGLSKVQQEIAFKKMKEVIEVSQ
;
A
#
# COMPACT_ATOMS: atom_id res chain seq x y z
N MET A 1 34.96 -88.21 -8.64
CA MET A 1 33.97 -87.51 -9.48
C MET A 1 34.74 -86.71 -10.50
N GLY A 2 34.95 -87.24 -11.72
CA GLY A 2 35.52 -86.47 -12.82
C GLY A 2 34.39 -86.10 -13.75
N VAL A 3 33.75 -84.95 -13.50
CA VAL A 3 32.70 -84.38 -14.36
C VAL A 3 33.17 -83.08 -15.03
N PHE A 4 34.45 -82.74 -14.83
CA PHE A 4 35.15 -81.67 -15.50
C PHE A 4 36.38 -82.24 -16.22
N ASN A 5 36.68 -81.77 -17.43
CA ASN A 5 37.96 -82.04 -18.09
C ASN A 5 39.07 -81.09 -17.58
N GLY A 6 40.29 -81.25 -18.07
CA GLY A 6 41.44 -80.41 -17.69
C GLY A 6 41.27 -78.91 -18.00
N ASP A 7 40.27 -78.55 -18.82
CA ASP A 7 39.93 -77.18 -19.23
C ASP A 7 38.71 -76.63 -18.46
N TYR A 8 38.28 -77.29 -17.37
CA TYR A 8 37.10 -76.93 -16.56
C TYR A 8 35.76 -76.97 -17.31
N GLN A 9 35.68 -77.68 -18.45
CA GLN A 9 34.41 -77.92 -19.14
C GLN A 9 33.71 -79.15 -18.56
N ILE A 10 32.39 -79.08 -18.42
CA ILE A 10 31.59 -80.19 -17.92
C ILE A 10 31.57 -81.32 -18.97
N ILE A 11 31.98 -82.52 -18.57
CA ILE A 11 32.00 -83.72 -19.40
C ILE A 11 31.13 -84.82 -18.80
N SER A 12 30.67 -85.76 -19.64
CA SER A 12 29.92 -86.94 -19.16
C SER A 12 30.67 -87.66 -18.03
N PRO A 13 29.97 -88.17 -17.01
CA PRO A 13 30.62 -88.79 -15.86
C PRO A 13 31.53 -89.95 -16.26
N THR A 14 32.79 -89.89 -15.86
CA THR A 14 33.79 -90.94 -16.10
C THR A 14 33.66 -92.14 -15.16
N ASN A 15 32.93 -91.99 -14.04
CA ASN A 15 32.69 -93.08 -13.11
C ASN A 15 31.53 -93.96 -13.61
N PRO A 16 31.73 -95.28 -13.83
CA PRO A 16 30.70 -96.16 -14.37
C PRO A 16 29.39 -96.19 -13.57
N ARG A 17 29.46 -96.01 -12.23
CA ARG A 17 28.26 -96.01 -11.37
C ARG A 17 27.42 -94.74 -11.57
N VAL A 18 28.08 -93.61 -11.78
CA VAL A 18 27.39 -92.32 -12.03
C VAL A 18 26.88 -92.27 -13.46
N LEU A 19 27.64 -92.82 -14.41
CA LEU A 19 27.22 -92.98 -15.80
C LEU A 19 25.97 -93.86 -15.90
N TYR A 20 25.89 -94.94 -15.12
CA TYR A 20 24.69 -95.77 -15.04
C TYR A 20 23.45 -94.97 -14.62
N ILE A 21 23.57 -94.10 -13.61
CA ILE A 21 22.47 -93.22 -13.16
C ILE A 21 22.05 -92.26 -14.27
N PHE A 22 23.01 -91.67 -15.00
CA PHE A 22 22.71 -90.72 -16.09
C PHE A 22 22.00 -91.41 -17.25
N ASN A 23 22.48 -92.59 -17.66
CA ASN A 23 21.86 -93.37 -18.73
C ASN A 23 20.43 -93.77 -18.36
N GLU A 24 20.18 -94.11 -17.09
CA GLU A 24 18.84 -94.41 -16.61
C GLU A 24 17.91 -93.18 -16.65
N TRP A 25 18.39 -92.00 -16.26
CA TRP A 25 17.61 -90.76 -16.41
C TRP A 25 17.35 -90.40 -17.86
N ASP A 26 18.31 -90.67 -18.76
CA ASP A 26 18.13 -90.51 -20.20
C ASP A 26 17.03 -91.46 -20.72
N GLU A 27 17.03 -92.74 -20.32
CA GLU A 27 15.98 -93.70 -20.70
C GLU A 27 14.59 -93.26 -20.21
N ILE A 28 14.49 -92.68 -19.00
CA ILE A 28 13.23 -92.14 -18.47
C ILE A 28 12.77 -90.96 -19.32
N LEU A 29 13.64 -89.97 -19.56
CA LEU A 29 13.30 -88.80 -20.38
C LEU A 29 12.98 -89.17 -21.85
N GLU A 30 13.62 -90.22 -22.39
CA GLU A 30 13.35 -90.70 -23.74
C GLU A 30 11.99 -91.37 -23.87
N LYS A 31 11.57 -92.16 -22.88
CA LYS A 31 10.28 -92.88 -22.89
C LYS A 31 9.10 -92.03 -22.47
N GLU A 32 9.27 -91.22 -21.43
CA GLU A 32 8.17 -90.52 -20.77
C GLU A 32 8.09 -89.04 -21.16
N GLU A 33 9.10 -88.51 -21.88
CA GLU A 33 9.26 -87.09 -22.25
C GLU A 33 9.36 -86.11 -21.06
N LYS A 34 9.24 -86.63 -19.83
CA LYS A 34 9.34 -85.87 -18.59
C LYS A 34 9.93 -86.72 -17.47
N MET A 35 10.50 -86.08 -16.47
CA MET A 35 11.07 -86.72 -15.29
C MET A 35 10.85 -85.83 -14.07
N GLU A 36 10.20 -86.36 -13.04
CA GLU A 36 9.94 -85.63 -11.79
C GLU A 36 11.13 -85.80 -10.84
N ILE A 37 11.68 -84.69 -10.34
CA ILE A 37 12.87 -84.74 -9.48
C ILE A 37 12.58 -85.47 -8.16
N GLN A 38 11.37 -85.35 -7.59
CA GLN A 38 10.98 -86.11 -6.40
C GLN A 38 11.21 -87.62 -6.56
N ASN A 39 10.82 -88.19 -7.71
CA ASN A 39 10.96 -89.63 -7.97
C ASN A 39 12.44 -90.06 -8.07
N ILE A 40 13.32 -89.16 -8.51
CA ILE A 40 14.76 -89.39 -8.48
C ILE A 40 15.24 -89.48 -7.03
N PHE A 41 14.85 -88.53 -6.19
CA PHE A 41 15.24 -88.51 -4.78
C PHE A 41 14.77 -89.77 -4.04
N ASP A 42 13.49 -90.13 -4.19
CA ASP A 42 12.90 -91.32 -3.57
C ASP A 42 13.65 -92.60 -3.95
N ARG A 43 14.20 -92.65 -5.17
CA ARG A 43 14.90 -93.83 -5.70
C ARG A 43 16.37 -93.92 -5.26
N TYR A 44 17.13 -92.84 -5.30
CA TYR A 44 18.59 -92.88 -5.10
C TYR A 44 19.02 -92.57 -3.65
N GLN A 45 18.11 -92.15 -2.78
CA GLN A 45 18.37 -91.98 -1.34
C GLN A 45 18.35 -93.32 -0.57
N VAL A 46 17.78 -94.38 -1.13
CA VAL A 46 17.67 -95.70 -0.47
C VAL A 46 18.77 -96.68 -0.96
N PRO A 47 19.04 -97.79 -0.22
CA PRO A 47 19.99 -98.82 -0.67
C PRO A 47 19.59 -99.42 -2.04
N PRO A 48 20.55 -99.76 -2.92
CA PRO A 48 21.99 -99.84 -2.69
C PRO A 48 22.77 -98.52 -2.89
N PHE A 49 22.11 -97.41 -3.24
CA PHE A 49 22.78 -96.14 -3.58
C PHE A 49 23.07 -95.26 -2.37
N GLY A 50 22.05 -94.96 -1.55
CA GLY A 50 22.20 -94.19 -0.30
C GLY A 50 22.81 -92.80 -0.47
N ILE A 51 22.50 -92.08 -1.56
CA ILE A 51 23.09 -90.77 -1.86
C ILE A 51 22.42 -89.69 -0.99
N ASN A 52 23.21 -88.80 -0.38
CA ASN A 52 22.67 -87.68 0.41
C ASN A 52 22.04 -86.58 -0.47
N ASP A 53 21.13 -85.81 0.11
CA ASP A 53 20.27 -84.85 -0.60
C ASP A 53 21.06 -83.81 -1.39
N TYR A 54 22.11 -83.25 -0.79
CA TYR A 54 22.95 -82.24 -1.42
C TYR A 54 23.78 -82.82 -2.57
N ALA A 55 24.34 -84.03 -2.39
CA ALA A 55 25.09 -84.71 -3.44
C ALA A 55 24.19 -85.10 -4.62
N LEU A 56 22.96 -85.53 -4.35
CA LEU A 56 21.98 -85.84 -5.39
C LEU A 56 21.46 -84.58 -6.09
N ALA A 57 21.22 -83.48 -5.35
CA ALA A 57 20.86 -82.18 -5.93
C ALA A 57 21.94 -81.66 -6.89
N LEU A 58 23.22 -81.77 -6.50
CA LEU A 58 24.34 -81.43 -7.38
C LEU A 58 24.41 -82.37 -8.59
N LEU A 59 24.13 -83.66 -8.40
CA LEU A 59 24.14 -84.64 -9.49
C LEU A 59 23.05 -84.31 -10.54
N VAL A 60 21.85 -83.95 -10.09
CA VAL A 60 20.76 -83.45 -10.94
C VAL A 60 21.18 -82.16 -11.66
N ALA A 61 21.76 -81.19 -10.97
CA ALA A 61 22.22 -79.95 -11.60
C ALA A 61 23.24 -80.21 -12.71
N VAL A 62 24.23 -81.07 -12.46
CA VAL A 62 25.26 -81.42 -13.45
C VAL A 62 24.65 -82.17 -14.65
N TYR A 63 23.70 -83.07 -14.40
CA TYR A 63 22.95 -83.75 -15.46
C TYR A 63 22.22 -82.75 -16.37
N LEU A 64 21.50 -81.80 -15.77
CA LEU A 64 20.73 -80.78 -16.49
C LEU A 64 21.62 -79.83 -17.28
N VAL A 65 22.79 -79.45 -16.76
CA VAL A 65 23.75 -78.61 -17.52
C VAL A 65 24.22 -79.32 -18.79
N GLN A 66 24.47 -80.62 -18.74
CA GLN A 66 24.89 -81.40 -19.92
C GLN A 66 23.79 -81.49 -21.00
N ARG A 67 22.52 -81.44 -20.59
CA ARG A 67 21.35 -81.56 -21.47
C ARG A 67 20.59 -80.24 -21.57
N LYS A 68 21.27 -79.11 -21.37
CA LYS A 68 20.65 -77.78 -21.34
C LYS A 68 19.82 -77.49 -22.60
N SER A 69 20.33 -77.85 -23.77
CA SER A 69 19.66 -77.61 -25.06
C SER A 69 18.43 -78.48 -25.29
N GLU A 70 18.32 -79.61 -24.58
CA GLU A 70 17.30 -80.64 -24.79
C GLU A 70 16.28 -80.70 -23.65
N THR A 71 16.45 -79.87 -22.62
CA THR A 71 15.61 -79.90 -21.43
C THR A 71 15.10 -78.51 -21.02
N ARG A 72 13.90 -78.50 -20.44
CA ARG A 72 13.32 -77.36 -19.71
C ARG A 72 12.80 -77.81 -18.37
N LEU A 73 12.73 -76.85 -17.45
CA LEU A 73 12.42 -77.12 -16.06
C LEU A 73 11.06 -76.49 -15.78
N ARG A 74 10.12 -77.28 -15.29
CA ARG A 74 8.85 -76.76 -14.78
C ARG A 74 8.89 -76.80 -13.27
N VAL A 75 8.75 -75.65 -12.63
CA VAL A 75 8.58 -75.52 -11.18
C VAL A 75 7.18 -74.99 -10.95
N ASP A 76 6.37 -75.76 -10.24
CA ASP A 76 4.93 -75.53 -10.11
C ASP A 76 4.27 -75.40 -11.52
N ASP A 77 3.79 -74.21 -11.88
CA ASP A 77 3.17 -73.91 -13.19
C ASP A 77 4.09 -73.12 -14.16
N SER A 78 5.32 -72.81 -13.75
CA SER A 78 6.24 -71.99 -14.57
C SER A 78 7.28 -72.84 -15.28
N ARG A 79 7.35 -72.73 -16.61
CA ARG A 79 8.43 -73.28 -17.43
C ARG A 79 9.61 -72.32 -17.41
N LEU A 80 10.82 -72.84 -17.24
CA LEU A 80 12.05 -72.08 -17.07
C LEU A 80 13.19 -72.74 -17.86
N LYS A 81 14.06 -71.91 -18.42
CA LYS A 81 15.40 -72.35 -18.82
C LYS A 81 16.28 -72.61 -17.60
N LEU A 82 17.37 -73.34 -17.81
CA LEU A 82 18.24 -73.79 -16.73
C LEU A 82 18.77 -72.65 -15.86
N GLU A 83 19.16 -71.52 -16.45
CA GLU A 83 19.69 -70.36 -15.71
C GLU A 83 18.65 -69.66 -14.84
N GLU A 84 17.38 -69.68 -15.24
CA GLU A 84 16.31 -69.10 -14.42
C GLU A 84 15.87 -70.08 -13.34
N TRP A 85 15.83 -71.38 -13.65
CA TRP A 85 15.59 -72.43 -12.68
C TRP A 85 16.67 -72.47 -11.59
N SER A 86 17.95 -72.32 -11.96
CA SER A 86 19.05 -72.39 -10.99
C SER A 86 18.97 -71.27 -9.95
N LYS A 87 18.50 -70.07 -10.33
CA LYS A 87 18.26 -68.96 -9.39
C LYS A 87 17.12 -69.24 -8.40
N VAL A 88 16.16 -70.09 -8.78
CA VAL A 88 15.03 -70.46 -7.91
C VAL A 88 15.45 -71.55 -6.92
N VAL A 89 16.22 -72.54 -7.39
CA VAL A 89 16.55 -73.74 -6.61
C VAL A 89 17.87 -73.61 -5.84
N PHE A 90 18.90 -73.03 -6.45
CA PHE A 90 20.23 -72.84 -5.85
C PHE A 90 20.41 -71.40 -5.42
N LEU A 91 20.02 -71.10 -4.18
CA LEU A 91 20.19 -69.79 -3.56
C LEU A 91 21.63 -69.63 -3.06
N ASP A 92 22.09 -68.39 -2.85
CA ASP A 92 23.50 -68.03 -2.55
C ASP A 92 24.24 -68.91 -1.51
N LYS A 93 23.53 -69.52 -0.54
CA LYS A 93 24.14 -70.35 0.50
C LYS A 93 23.46 -71.70 0.75
N ASN A 94 22.33 -71.98 0.13
CA ASN A 94 21.51 -73.16 0.41
C ASN A 94 20.71 -73.59 -0.82
N VAL A 95 20.30 -74.86 -0.85
CA VAL A 95 19.37 -75.41 -1.85
C VAL A 95 17.95 -75.30 -1.30
N ASP A 96 17.04 -74.71 -2.08
CA ASP A 96 15.61 -74.77 -1.80
C ASP A 96 15.05 -76.12 -2.27
N PHE A 97 15.08 -77.10 -1.36
CA PHE A 97 14.58 -78.44 -1.63
C PHE A 97 13.09 -78.47 -1.96
N LYS A 98 12.30 -77.50 -1.48
CA LYS A 98 10.88 -77.46 -1.82
C LYS A 98 10.69 -77.21 -3.32
N SER A 99 11.37 -76.21 -3.86
CA SER A 99 11.35 -75.89 -5.29
C SER A 99 12.06 -76.96 -6.13
N LEU A 100 13.11 -77.59 -5.60
CA LEU A 100 13.77 -78.71 -6.26
C LEU A 100 12.82 -79.91 -6.41
N PHE A 101 12.09 -80.27 -5.36
CA PHE A 101 11.17 -81.40 -5.37
C PHE A 101 9.93 -81.17 -6.22
N SER A 102 9.44 -79.93 -6.34
CA SER A 102 8.37 -79.60 -7.29
C SER A 102 8.86 -79.45 -8.74
N THR A 103 10.17 -79.63 -9.00
CA THR A 103 10.72 -79.54 -10.35
C THR A 103 10.37 -80.78 -11.18
N ILE A 104 9.88 -80.54 -12.39
CA ILE A 104 9.69 -81.52 -13.44
C ILE A 104 10.61 -81.15 -14.61
N VAL A 105 11.50 -82.06 -14.97
CA VAL A 105 12.34 -81.95 -16.17
C VAL A 105 11.49 -82.37 -17.36
N LEU A 106 11.44 -81.54 -18.39
CA LEU A 106 10.72 -81.77 -19.62
C LEU A 106 11.74 -81.88 -20.75
N ARG A 107 11.63 -82.93 -21.57
CA ARG A 107 12.37 -83.02 -22.83
C ARG A 107 11.77 -82.04 -23.83
N ILE A 108 12.62 -81.29 -24.52
CA ILE A 108 12.18 -80.32 -25.52
C ILE A 108 12.90 -80.55 -26.85
N ASN A 109 12.19 -80.26 -27.94
CA ASN A 109 12.81 -80.22 -29.26
C ASN A 109 13.31 -78.78 -29.53
N PRO A 110 14.62 -78.56 -29.81
CA PRO A 110 15.14 -77.25 -30.18
C PRO A 110 14.41 -76.56 -31.35
N GLU A 111 13.87 -77.34 -32.30
CA GLU A 111 13.07 -76.81 -33.41
C GLU A 111 11.76 -76.16 -32.94
N GLU A 112 11.15 -76.69 -31.87
CA GLU A 112 9.92 -76.15 -31.30
C GLU A 112 10.15 -74.76 -30.68
N SER A 113 11.25 -74.58 -29.95
CA SER A 113 11.67 -73.28 -29.41
C SER A 113 11.83 -72.24 -30.52
N THR A 114 12.51 -72.63 -31.60
CA THR A 114 12.70 -71.80 -32.80
C THR A 114 11.35 -71.41 -33.42
N GLY A 115 10.41 -72.36 -33.54
CA GLY A 115 9.05 -72.11 -34.01
C GLY A 115 8.26 -71.11 -33.16
N ARG A 116 8.40 -71.16 -31.83
CA ARG A 116 7.75 -70.22 -30.90
C ARG A 116 8.26 -68.79 -31.12
N TYR A 117 9.58 -68.59 -31.23
CA TYR A 117 10.17 -67.27 -31.51
C TYR A 117 9.79 -66.74 -32.89
N LEU A 118 9.79 -67.59 -33.93
CA LEU A 118 9.36 -67.18 -35.28
C LEU A 118 7.88 -66.80 -35.33
N THR A 119 7.04 -67.50 -34.57
CA THR A 119 5.61 -67.17 -34.44
C THR A 119 5.43 -65.80 -33.79
N LEU A 120 6.15 -65.52 -32.70
CA LEU A 120 6.14 -64.21 -32.04
C LEU A 120 6.64 -63.11 -32.98
N PHE A 121 7.73 -63.35 -33.70
CA PHE A 121 8.27 -62.42 -34.70
C PHE A 121 7.25 -62.07 -35.78
N LYS A 122 6.54 -63.07 -36.31
CA LYS A 122 5.47 -62.86 -37.28
C LYS A 122 4.34 -62.00 -36.69
N LYS A 123 3.89 -62.29 -35.46
CA LYS A 123 2.86 -61.51 -34.77
C LYS A 123 3.29 -60.05 -34.57
N VAL A 124 4.51 -59.82 -34.10
CA VAL A 124 5.04 -58.46 -33.88
C VAL A 124 5.15 -57.69 -35.19
N ASN A 125 5.60 -58.31 -36.28
CA ASN A 125 5.72 -57.62 -37.57
C ASN A 125 4.38 -57.29 -38.21
N GLN A 126 3.36 -58.13 -38.01
CA GLN A 126 2.02 -57.90 -38.53
C GLN A 126 1.19 -56.95 -37.66
N ASN A 127 1.61 -56.72 -36.42
CA ASN A 127 0.91 -55.84 -35.49
C ASN A 127 1.24 -54.36 -35.76
N ASN A 128 0.19 -53.54 -35.83
CA ASN A 128 0.26 -52.08 -35.86
C ASN A 128 -0.51 -51.43 -34.70
N ASP A 129 -1.03 -52.21 -33.74
CA ASP A 129 -1.77 -51.71 -32.58
C ASP A 129 -0.86 -51.65 -31.34
N VAL A 130 -0.78 -50.49 -30.70
CA VAL A 130 0.01 -50.26 -29.47
C VAL A 130 -0.51 -51.06 -28.28
N ILE A 131 -1.82 -51.32 -28.19
CA ILE A 131 -2.43 -52.10 -27.10
C ILE A 131 -1.94 -53.56 -27.18
N ILE A 132 -1.99 -54.13 -28.39
CA ILE A 132 -1.50 -55.48 -28.64
C ILE A 132 0.03 -55.54 -28.48
N ALA A 133 0.75 -54.47 -28.83
CA ALA A 133 2.20 -54.42 -28.68
C ALA A 133 2.66 -54.63 -27.23
N ASN A 134 1.93 -54.09 -26.25
CA ASN A 134 2.25 -54.34 -24.83
C ASN A 134 2.05 -55.81 -24.44
N GLN A 135 0.97 -56.46 -24.91
CA GLN A 135 0.75 -57.89 -24.69
C GLN A 135 1.86 -58.73 -25.33
N LEU A 136 2.27 -58.40 -26.55
CA LEU A 136 3.36 -59.09 -27.24
C LEU A 136 4.73 -58.87 -26.57
N PHE A 137 4.93 -57.73 -25.90
CA PHE A 137 6.12 -57.49 -25.08
C PHE A 137 6.14 -58.43 -23.86
N ASP A 138 5.00 -58.60 -23.18
CA ASP A 138 4.89 -59.48 -22.02
C ASP A 138 5.05 -60.96 -22.44
N ASP A 139 4.49 -61.36 -23.60
CA ASP A 139 4.71 -62.66 -24.22
C ASP A 139 6.20 -62.90 -24.56
N TYR A 140 6.91 -61.89 -25.07
CA TYR A 140 8.35 -61.95 -25.35
C TYR A 140 9.17 -62.16 -24.07
N GLU A 141 8.93 -61.37 -23.03
CA GLU A 141 9.64 -61.49 -21.75
C GLU A 141 9.39 -62.86 -21.11
N LYS A 142 8.17 -63.38 -21.22
CA LYS A 142 7.85 -64.74 -20.79
C LYS A 142 8.61 -65.79 -21.60
N LEU A 143 8.60 -65.68 -22.93
CA LEU A 143 9.32 -66.62 -23.80
C LEU A 143 10.84 -66.62 -23.56
N LYS A 144 11.43 -65.45 -23.29
CA LYS A 144 12.86 -65.26 -22.98
C LYS A 144 13.29 -65.93 -21.66
N LYS A 145 12.36 -66.11 -20.72
CA LYS A 145 12.55 -66.87 -19.47
C LYS A 145 12.38 -68.37 -19.67
N GLU A 146 11.45 -68.75 -20.54
CA GLU A 146 11.12 -70.15 -20.83
C GLU A 146 12.13 -70.83 -21.76
N GLU A 147 12.72 -70.08 -22.71
CA GLU A 147 13.49 -70.64 -23.81
C GLU A 147 14.81 -69.92 -24.07
N ASP A 148 15.84 -70.69 -24.43
CA ASP A 148 17.07 -70.17 -25.03
C ASP A 148 16.78 -69.58 -26.42
N VAL A 149 17.43 -68.45 -26.71
CA VAL A 149 17.39 -67.83 -28.05
C VAL A 149 18.25 -68.67 -29.00
N PRO A 150 17.70 -69.18 -30.11
CA PRO A 150 18.49 -69.87 -31.11
C PRO A 150 19.52 -68.90 -31.74
N GLY A 151 20.78 -69.33 -31.88
CA GLY A 151 21.87 -68.48 -32.40
C GLY A 151 21.56 -67.86 -33.76
N ASP A 152 20.92 -68.62 -34.65
CA ASP A 152 20.52 -68.17 -36.00
C ASP A 152 19.41 -67.09 -35.99
N LEU A 153 18.83 -66.79 -34.82
CA LEU A 153 17.78 -65.77 -34.64
C LEU A 153 18.24 -64.54 -33.85
N GLU A 154 19.50 -64.44 -33.42
CA GLU A 154 19.98 -63.33 -32.57
C GLU A 154 19.67 -61.94 -33.18
N ASP A 155 19.99 -61.72 -34.46
CA ASP A 155 19.72 -60.44 -35.15
C ASP A 155 18.21 -60.13 -35.23
N LYS A 156 17.39 -61.17 -35.51
CA LYS A 156 15.93 -61.04 -35.54
C LYS A 156 15.37 -60.72 -34.16
N MET A 157 15.99 -61.24 -33.10
CA MET A 157 15.60 -60.96 -31.72
C MET A 157 15.97 -59.55 -31.29
N ALA A 158 17.12 -59.02 -31.71
CA ALA A 158 17.47 -57.62 -31.48
C ALA A 158 16.45 -56.66 -32.12
N HIS A 159 16.05 -56.94 -33.36
CA HIS A 159 15.03 -56.14 -34.04
C HIS A 159 13.64 -56.27 -33.39
N LEU A 160 13.24 -57.48 -32.99
CA LEU A 160 12.01 -57.74 -32.26
C LEU A 160 11.96 -56.95 -30.95
N GLU A 161 13.04 -57.00 -30.17
CA GLU A 161 13.16 -56.31 -28.89
C GLU A 161 13.06 -54.79 -29.07
N TYR A 162 13.65 -54.24 -30.14
CA TYR A 162 13.50 -52.83 -30.50
C TYR A 162 12.03 -52.46 -30.75
N LEU A 163 11.34 -53.19 -31.64
CA LEU A 163 9.95 -52.92 -32.01
C LEU A 163 8.98 -53.05 -30.82
N LEU A 164 9.23 -54.02 -29.94
CA LEU A 164 8.42 -54.26 -28.74
C LEU A 164 8.65 -53.18 -27.68
N LYS A 165 9.90 -52.71 -27.48
CA LYS A 165 10.19 -51.59 -26.58
C LYS A 165 9.57 -50.29 -27.07
N GLU A 166 9.63 -50.02 -28.37
CA GLU A 166 8.96 -48.88 -28.99
C GLU A 166 7.44 -48.97 -28.78
N GLY A 167 6.83 -50.12 -29.10
CA GLY A 167 5.39 -50.35 -28.91
C GLY A 167 4.95 -50.19 -27.46
N LYS A 168 5.73 -50.68 -26.49
CA LYS A 168 5.47 -50.50 -25.05
C LYS A 168 5.59 -49.04 -24.60
N ARG A 169 6.56 -48.29 -25.14
CA ARG A 169 6.68 -46.85 -24.89
C ARG A 169 5.44 -46.11 -25.39
N LEU A 170 5.05 -46.36 -26.63
CA LEU A 170 3.88 -45.74 -27.26
C LEU A 170 2.60 -46.10 -26.52
N TYR A 171 2.40 -47.36 -26.15
CA TYR A 171 1.28 -47.80 -25.33
C TYR A 171 1.15 -46.97 -24.04
N ASN A 172 2.23 -46.83 -23.28
CA ASN A 172 2.22 -46.06 -22.03
C ASN A 172 1.89 -44.58 -22.27
N ASN A 173 2.41 -44.00 -23.35
CA ASN A 173 2.11 -42.63 -23.74
C ASN A 173 0.63 -42.47 -24.15
N THR A 174 0.10 -43.39 -24.95
CA THR A 174 -1.30 -43.39 -25.38
C THR A 174 -2.24 -43.51 -24.18
N ILE A 175 -1.99 -44.43 -23.25
CA ILE A 175 -2.79 -44.57 -22.02
C ILE A 175 -2.76 -43.28 -21.18
N ARG A 176 -1.58 -42.66 -21.02
CA ARG A 176 -1.46 -41.37 -20.32
C ARG A 176 -2.19 -40.25 -21.04
N LYS A 177 -2.10 -40.19 -22.38
CA LYS A 177 -2.76 -39.17 -23.21
C LYS A 177 -4.28 -39.26 -23.06
N PHE A 178 -4.88 -40.44 -23.26
CA PHE A 178 -6.31 -40.64 -23.06
C PHE A 178 -6.74 -40.43 -21.60
N GLY A 179 -5.93 -40.88 -20.64
CA GLY A 179 -6.17 -40.63 -19.22
C GLY A 179 -6.22 -39.14 -18.89
N LYS A 180 -5.30 -38.36 -19.45
CA LYS A 180 -5.28 -36.89 -19.31
C LYS A 180 -6.50 -36.25 -19.96
N ILE A 181 -6.84 -36.61 -21.20
CA ILE A 181 -8.02 -36.07 -21.89
C ILE A 181 -9.31 -36.31 -21.07
N ARG A 182 -9.46 -37.50 -20.48
CA ARG A 182 -10.62 -37.81 -19.61
C ARG A 182 -10.66 -36.97 -18.33
N ALA A 183 -9.50 -36.65 -17.76
CA ALA A 183 -9.41 -35.77 -16.59
C ALA A 183 -9.74 -34.32 -16.99
N ASP A 184 -9.13 -33.83 -18.06
CA ASP A 184 -9.27 -32.45 -18.56
C ASP A 184 -10.72 -32.17 -18.96
N ILE A 185 -11.43 -33.09 -19.65
CA ILE A 185 -12.86 -32.90 -19.95
C ILE A 185 -13.71 -32.90 -18.68
N GLY A 186 -13.34 -33.69 -17.67
CA GLY A 186 -14.00 -33.70 -16.37
C GLY A 186 -13.80 -32.41 -15.60
N GLU A 187 -12.66 -31.72 -15.77
CA GLU A 187 -12.41 -30.41 -15.18
C GLU A 187 -13.13 -29.30 -15.95
N ALA A 188 -12.98 -29.27 -17.28
CA ALA A 188 -13.58 -28.26 -18.15
C ALA A 188 -15.11 -28.23 -18.07
N THR A 189 -15.75 -29.37 -17.80
CA THR A 189 -17.22 -29.46 -17.64
C THR A 189 -17.72 -29.14 -16.24
N ARG A 190 -16.85 -28.97 -15.23
CA ARG A 190 -17.22 -28.52 -13.88
C ARG A 190 -17.28 -27.00 -13.75
N LYS A 191 -16.50 -26.31 -14.57
CA LYS A 191 -16.39 -24.86 -14.59
C LYS A 191 -17.11 -24.33 -15.84
N THR A 192 -17.93 -23.29 -15.70
CA THR A 192 -18.68 -22.72 -16.84
C THR A 192 -17.84 -21.80 -17.71
N ASP A 193 -16.59 -21.52 -17.33
CA ASP A 193 -15.73 -20.49 -17.93
C ASP A 193 -14.49 -21.01 -18.67
N ASP A 194 -14.20 -22.31 -18.63
CA ASP A 194 -12.96 -22.87 -19.20
C ASP A 194 -13.11 -23.36 -20.65
N PHE A 195 -13.66 -22.51 -21.51
CA PHE A 195 -13.77 -22.77 -22.95
C PHE A 195 -12.40 -22.99 -23.60
N LYS A 196 -11.35 -22.36 -23.06
CA LYS A 196 -9.99 -22.53 -23.55
C LYS A 196 -9.55 -23.99 -23.44
N LEU A 197 -9.75 -24.62 -22.28
CA LEU A 197 -9.39 -26.03 -22.09
C LEU A 197 -10.21 -26.95 -23.00
N LEU A 198 -11.50 -26.65 -23.24
CA LEU A 198 -12.33 -27.42 -24.19
C LEU A 198 -11.75 -27.38 -25.62
N PHE A 199 -11.32 -26.22 -26.08
CA PHE A 199 -10.69 -26.10 -27.39
C PHE A 199 -9.31 -26.78 -27.47
N GLU A 200 -8.51 -26.72 -26.41
CA GLU A 200 -7.23 -27.47 -26.33
C GLU A 200 -7.46 -29.00 -26.38
N ILE A 201 -8.57 -29.49 -25.79
CA ILE A 201 -8.99 -30.89 -25.90
C ILE A 201 -9.39 -31.22 -27.33
N LEU A 202 -10.22 -30.39 -27.97
CA LEU A 202 -10.63 -30.58 -29.36
C LEU A 202 -9.41 -30.63 -30.29
N ASP A 203 -8.43 -29.74 -30.12
CA ASP A 203 -7.19 -29.73 -30.90
C ASP A 203 -6.41 -31.04 -30.71
N THR A 204 -6.40 -31.56 -29.48
CA THR A 204 -5.69 -32.81 -29.16
C THR A 204 -6.37 -34.03 -29.78
N VAL A 205 -7.71 -34.05 -29.76
CA VAL A 205 -8.56 -35.14 -30.26
C VAL A 205 -8.63 -35.15 -31.78
N GLU A 206 -8.63 -33.98 -32.42
CA GLU A 206 -8.51 -33.82 -33.88
C GLU A 206 -7.26 -34.54 -34.40
N ASN A 207 -6.17 -34.55 -33.63
CA ASN A 207 -4.92 -35.24 -33.97
C ASN A 207 -4.89 -36.76 -33.62
N ILE A 208 -6.01 -37.35 -33.16
CA ILE A 208 -6.12 -38.78 -32.86
C ILE A 208 -6.72 -39.51 -34.07
N HIS A 209 -5.93 -39.57 -35.13
CA HIS A 209 -6.23 -40.35 -36.32
C HIS A 209 -4.91 -40.78 -36.98
N GLY A 210 -4.91 -41.94 -37.64
CA GLY A 210 -3.70 -42.44 -38.32
C GLY A 210 -2.61 -42.91 -37.35
N GLN A 211 -1.38 -42.41 -37.52
CA GLN A 211 -0.19 -42.86 -36.78
C GLN A 211 -0.15 -42.38 -35.33
N VAL A 212 0.43 -43.20 -34.44
CA VAL A 212 0.62 -42.85 -33.02
C VAL A 212 1.94 -42.10 -32.86
N GLU A 213 1.86 -40.82 -32.49
CA GLU A 213 3.02 -39.91 -32.41
C GLU A 213 3.78 -39.93 -33.75
N ASP A 214 5.11 -40.04 -33.71
CA ASP A 214 5.99 -40.09 -34.89
C ASP A 214 6.28 -41.53 -35.34
N SER A 215 5.48 -42.52 -34.93
CA SER A 215 5.74 -43.92 -35.30
C SER A 215 5.30 -44.23 -36.72
N GLU A 216 6.22 -44.75 -37.53
CA GLU A 216 5.90 -45.20 -38.89
C GLU A 216 5.05 -46.49 -38.91
N LYS A 217 5.09 -47.26 -37.81
CA LYS A 217 4.47 -48.59 -37.72
C LYS A 217 3.11 -48.59 -37.02
N TYR A 218 3.01 -47.90 -35.89
CA TYR A 218 1.85 -48.02 -35.01
C TYR A 218 0.78 -46.98 -35.35
N VAL A 219 -0.47 -47.42 -35.40
CA VAL A 219 -1.64 -46.59 -35.71
C VAL A 219 -2.66 -46.66 -34.58
N TYR A 220 -3.45 -45.60 -34.42
CA TYR A 220 -4.60 -45.63 -33.52
C TYR A 220 -5.63 -46.63 -34.03
N ASN A 221 -6.09 -47.50 -33.14
CA ASN A 221 -7.09 -48.50 -33.49
C ASN A 221 -8.51 -47.89 -33.52
N ILE A 222 -9.48 -48.66 -34.00
CA ILE A 222 -10.87 -48.20 -34.15
C ILE A 222 -11.49 -47.80 -32.81
N GLU A 223 -11.18 -48.51 -31.73
CA GLU A 223 -11.70 -48.21 -30.39
C GLU A 223 -11.20 -46.84 -29.89
N GLN A 224 -9.92 -46.55 -30.09
CA GLN A 224 -9.30 -45.27 -29.73
C GLN A 224 -9.86 -44.12 -30.56
N ILE A 225 -10.07 -44.33 -31.86
CA ILE A 225 -10.67 -43.33 -32.76
C ILE A 225 -12.12 -43.05 -32.36
N GLU A 226 -12.91 -44.08 -32.05
CA GLU A 226 -14.29 -43.91 -31.59
C GLU A 226 -14.37 -43.29 -30.19
N GLU A 227 -13.40 -43.56 -29.30
CA GLU A 227 -13.30 -42.86 -28.03
C GLU A 227 -13.01 -41.36 -28.24
N ALA A 228 -12.04 -41.03 -29.09
CA ALA A 228 -11.73 -39.66 -29.51
C ALA A 228 -12.99 -38.95 -30.05
N ARG A 229 -13.72 -39.59 -30.96
CA ARG A 229 -14.98 -39.06 -31.51
C ARG A 229 -16.04 -38.80 -30.46
N LYS A 230 -16.20 -39.69 -29.48
CA LYS A 230 -17.15 -39.49 -28.37
C LYS A 230 -16.77 -38.28 -27.51
N ILE A 231 -15.47 -38.06 -27.30
CA ILE A 231 -14.96 -36.91 -26.56
C ILE A 231 -15.22 -35.62 -27.35
N GLU A 232 -14.94 -35.62 -28.66
CA GLU A 232 -15.21 -34.50 -29.57
C GLU A 232 -16.69 -34.08 -29.53
N VAL A 233 -17.61 -35.03 -29.74
CA VAL A 233 -19.06 -34.77 -29.67
C VAL A 233 -19.46 -34.22 -28.31
N ARG A 234 -18.88 -34.74 -27.21
CA ARG A 234 -19.18 -34.27 -25.86
C ARG A 234 -18.70 -32.82 -25.65
N CYS A 235 -17.54 -32.43 -26.17
CA CYS A 235 -17.05 -31.06 -26.11
C CYS A 235 -17.98 -30.11 -26.87
N HIS A 236 -18.36 -30.45 -28.11
CA HIS A 236 -19.28 -29.64 -28.92
C HIS A 236 -20.64 -29.44 -28.23
N ASN A 237 -21.25 -30.52 -27.73
CA ASN A 237 -22.53 -30.43 -27.01
C ASN A 237 -22.44 -29.51 -25.78
N TYR A 238 -21.35 -29.61 -25.00
CA TYR A 238 -21.19 -28.77 -23.82
C TYR A 238 -21.00 -27.29 -24.19
N ILE A 239 -20.23 -27.00 -25.24
CA ILE A 239 -20.06 -25.64 -25.77
C ILE A 239 -21.43 -25.06 -26.14
N GLU A 240 -22.23 -25.78 -26.93
CA GLU A 240 -23.56 -25.34 -27.37
C GLU A 240 -24.53 -25.10 -26.19
N GLU A 241 -24.53 -25.98 -25.20
CA GLU A 241 -25.41 -25.87 -24.03
C GLU A 241 -25.04 -24.72 -23.08
N THR A 242 -23.74 -24.41 -22.92
CA THR A 242 -23.26 -23.51 -21.86
C THR A 242 -22.83 -22.12 -22.34
N PHE A 243 -22.59 -21.95 -23.65
CA PHE A 243 -22.05 -20.70 -24.20
C PHE A 243 -22.90 -19.46 -23.89
N ALA A 244 -24.23 -19.59 -23.95
CA ALA A 244 -25.14 -18.49 -23.64
C ALA A 244 -25.03 -18.01 -22.19
N THR A 245 -24.75 -18.93 -21.25
CA THR A 245 -24.52 -18.61 -19.84
C THR A 245 -23.14 -17.98 -19.66
N TYR A 246 -22.12 -18.56 -20.29
CA TYR A 246 -20.74 -18.05 -20.28
C TYR A 246 -20.65 -16.58 -20.69
N ILE A 247 -21.28 -16.19 -21.81
CA ILE A 247 -21.27 -14.79 -22.27
C ILE A 247 -21.88 -13.82 -21.23
N LYS A 248 -22.93 -14.25 -20.52
CA LYS A 248 -23.61 -13.41 -19.53
C LYS A 248 -22.73 -13.21 -18.30
N GLU A 249 -22.03 -14.27 -17.87
CA GLU A 249 -21.17 -14.28 -16.70
C GLU A 249 -19.78 -13.66 -16.96
N LEU A 250 -19.36 -13.60 -18.23
CA LEU A 250 -18.09 -13.00 -18.64
C LEU A 250 -17.96 -11.56 -18.15
N LYS A 251 -16.93 -11.32 -17.35
CA LYS A 251 -16.57 -10.03 -16.77
C LYS A 251 -15.06 -9.87 -16.71
N CYS A 252 -14.59 -8.64 -16.80
CA CYS A 252 -13.21 -8.29 -16.48
C CYS A 252 -13.21 -7.60 -15.10
N GLN A 253 -12.48 -8.17 -14.14
CA GLN A 253 -12.57 -7.76 -12.73
C GLN A 253 -11.88 -6.43 -12.44
N SER A 254 -10.82 -6.10 -13.18
CA SER A 254 -10.02 -4.91 -12.89
C SER A 254 -9.30 -4.39 -14.12
N LEU A 255 -8.93 -3.12 -14.07
CA LEU A 255 -8.24 -2.46 -15.17
C LEU A 255 -6.84 -3.03 -15.44
N GLY A 256 -6.12 -3.42 -14.38
CA GLY A 256 -4.79 -4.02 -14.50
C GLY A 256 -4.81 -5.34 -15.28
N GLN A 257 -5.97 -5.98 -15.39
CA GLN A 257 -6.17 -7.21 -16.13
C GLN A 257 -6.77 -6.99 -17.52
N ALA A 258 -7.11 -5.77 -17.93
CA ALA A 258 -7.83 -5.51 -19.19
C ALA A 258 -7.06 -6.02 -20.42
N SER A 259 -5.74 -5.82 -20.47
CA SER A 259 -4.88 -6.32 -21.56
C SER A 259 -4.75 -7.84 -21.57
N GLY A 260 -4.71 -8.48 -20.40
CA GLY A 260 -4.70 -9.93 -20.26
C GLY A 260 -6.04 -10.55 -20.65
N PHE A 261 -7.13 -9.93 -20.22
CA PHE A 261 -8.51 -10.30 -20.57
C PHE A 261 -8.73 -10.21 -22.08
N ASP A 262 -8.34 -9.11 -22.73
CA ASP A 262 -8.49 -8.94 -24.17
C ASP A 262 -7.77 -10.06 -24.95
N LYS A 263 -6.50 -10.34 -24.62
CA LYS A 263 -5.73 -11.43 -25.24
C LYS A 263 -6.33 -12.80 -24.98
N TRP A 264 -6.84 -13.05 -23.77
CA TRP A 264 -7.44 -14.33 -23.41
C TRP A 264 -8.74 -14.58 -24.16
N VAL A 265 -9.64 -13.58 -24.23
CA VAL A 265 -10.89 -13.70 -24.98
C VAL A 265 -10.63 -13.79 -26.49
N GLU A 266 -9.64 -13.07 -27.03
CA GLU A 266 -9.31 -13.17 -28.46
C GLU A 266 -8.88 -14.59 -28.85
N LYS A 267 -8.11 -15.28 -28.00
CA LYS A 267 -7.79 -16.70 -28.23
C LYS A 267 -9.03 -17.59 -28.30
N ILE A 268 -10.02 -17.35 -27.45
CA ILE A 268 -11.28 -18.11 -27.47
C ILE A 268 -12.07 -17.79 -28.75
N ILE A 269 -12.08 -16.53 -29.19
CA ILE A 269 -12.69 -16.12 -30.46
C ILE A 269 -12.00 -16.82 -31.63
N ASP A 270 -10.67 -16.89 -31.64
CA ASP A 270 -9.90 -17.59 -32.67
C ASP A 270 -10.24 -19.08 -32.71
N SER A 271 -10.33 -19.73 -31.54
CA SER A 271 -10.75 -21.14 -31.45
C SER A 271 -12.20 -21.34 -31.91
N LEU A 272 -13.13 -20.46 -31.55
CA LEU A 272 -14.52 -20.52 -32.03
C LEU A 272 -14.58 -20.42 -33.56
N ASN A 273 -13.78 -19.54 -34.17
CA ASN A 273 -13.71 -19.44 -35.62
C ASN A 273 -13.11 -20.69 -36.27
N ARG A 274 -12.10 -21.32 -35.64
CA ARG A 274 -11.48 -22.56 -36.14
C ARG A 274 -12.47 -23.72 -36.18
N TYR A 275 -13.38 -23.81 -35.21
CA TYR A 275 -14.40 -24.85 -35.11
C TYR A 275 -15.77 -24.42 -35.68
N ASP A 276 -15.79 -23.45 -36.59
CA ASP A 276 -16.99 -22.98 -37.31
C ASP A 276 -18.14 -22.38 -36.45
N TYR A 277 -17.87 -22.03 -35.19
CA TYR A 277 -18.80 -21.32 -34.29
C TYR A 277 -18.83 -19.80 -34.58
N LEU A 278 -19.15 -19.44 -35.82
CA LEU A 278 -19.04 -18.05 -36.31
C LEU A 278 -20.02 -17.09 -35.62
N SER A 279 -21.19 -17.57 -35.19
CA SER A 279 -22.20 -16.73 -34.55
C SER A 279 -21.81 -16.38 -33.11
N GLU A 280 -21.28 -17.37 -32.41
CA GLU A 280 -20.78 -17.36 -31.05
C GLU A 280 -19.54 -16.46 -30.97
N ALA A 281 -18.60 -16.61 -31.92
CA ALA A 281 -17.43 -15.75 -32.04
C ALA A 281 -17.81 -14.26 -32.15
N ARG A 282 -18.84 -13.93 -32.97
CA ARG A 282 -19.35 -12.55 -33.09
C ARG A 282 -19.99 -12.05 -31.80
N GLN A 283 -20.80 -12.87 -31.12
CA GLN A 283 -21.41 -12.52 -29.85
C GLN A 283 -20.35 -12.25 -28.77
N LEU A 284 -19.34 -13.11 -28.67
CA LEU A 284 -18.24 -12.96 -27.72
C LEU A 284 -17.42 -11.70 -28.01
N LYS A 285 -17.14 -11.41 -29.28
CA LYS A 285 -16.44 -10.17 -29.70
C LYS A 285 -17.23 -8.91 -29.32
N SER A 286 -18.54 -8.90 -29.58
CA SER A 286 -19.40 -7.77 -29.20
C SER A 286 -19.43 -7.58 -27.68
N ARG A 287 -19.58 -8.66 -26.92
CA ARG A 287 -19.56 -8.64 -25.45
C ARG A 287 -18.21 -8.15 -24.90
N LYS A 288 -17.10 -8.64 -25.46
CA LYS A 288 -15.72 -8.22 -25.10
C LYS A 288 -15.57 -6.71 -25.22
N ASN A 289 -15.94 -6.15 -26.39
CA ASN A 289 -15.84 -4.71 -26.64
C ASN A 289 -16.70 -3.91 -25.66
N ALA A 290 -17.95 -4.34 -25.43
CA ALA A 290 -18.84 -3.67 -24.47
C ALA A 290 -18.26 -3.67 -23.03
N ILE A 291 -17.61 -4.75 -22.60
CA ILE A 291 -16.96 -4.82 -21.28
C ILE A 291 -15.78 -3.84 -21.21
N LEU A 292 -14.92 -3.81 -22.23
CA LEU A 292 -13.77 -2.93 -22.30
C LEU A 292 -14.17 -1.45 -22.39
N ASP A 293 -15.22 -1.14 -23.15
CA ASP A 293 -15.75 0.22 -23.26
C ASP A 293 -16.32 0.70 -21.93
N ASN A 294 -17.13 -0.13 -21.24
CA ASN A 294 -17.65 0.20 -19.90
C ASN A 294 -16.54 0.43 -18.86
N LEU A 295 -15.45 -0.36 -18.94
CA LEU A 295 -14.27 -0.16 -18.07
C LEU A 295 -13.59 1.19 -18.34
N ASN A 296 -13.43 1.56 -19.61
CA ASN A 296 -12.87 2.86 -20.00
C ASN A 296 -13.77 4.03 -19.59
N GLU A 297 -15.09 3.88 -19.66
CA GLU A 297 -16.04 4.90 -19.16
C GLU A 297 -15.99 5.05 -17.64
N SER A 298 -15.85 3.92 -16.92
CA SER A 298 -15.67 3.92 -15.46
C SER A 298 -14.37 4.62 -15.04
N LEU A 299 -13.28 4.47 -15.81
CA LEU A 299 -12.04 5.20 -15.58
C LEU A 299 -12.22 6.71 -15.69
N LYS A 300 -12.78 7.16 -16.82
CA LYS A 300 -12.99 8.59 -17.07
C LYS A 300 -13.84 9.21 -15.97
N THR A 301 -14.85 8.49 -15.49
CA THR A 301 -15.69 8.93 -14.37
C THR A 301 -14.87 9.08 -13.09
N ARG A 302 -14.05 8.07 -12.75
CA ARG A 302 -13.20 8.11 -11.55
C ARG A 302 -12.13 9.20 -11.59
N GLU A 303 -11.50 9.44 -12.74
CA GLU A 303 -10.53 10.53 -12.92
C GLU A 303 -11.16 11.90 -12.67
N ILE A 304 -12.41 12.09 -13.11
CA ILE A 304 -13.18 13.31 -12.85
C ILE A 304 -13.49 13.43 -11.35
N GLU A 305 -13.99 12.37 -10.72
CA GLU A 305 -14.26 12.34 -9.29
C GLU A 305 -13.01 12.67 -8.47
N ASP A 306 -11.87 12.05 -8.79
CA ASP A 306 -10.59 12.30 -8.11
C ASP A 306 -10.13 13.76 -8.27
N THR A 307 -10.29 14.34 -9.48
CA THR A 307 -9.96 15.75 -9.73
C THR A 307 -10.82 16.69 -8.87
N ILE A 308 -12.14 16.44 -8.79
CA ILE A 308 -13.05 17.26 -7.98
C ILE A 308 -12.82 17.06 -6.48
N ASN A 309 -12.58 15.83 -6.04
CA ASN A 309 -12.26 15.54 -4.65
C ASN A 309 -10.92 16.15 -4.23
N GLN A 310 -9.94 16.19 -5.13
CA GLN A 310 -8.67 16.86 -4.88
C GLN A 310 -8.86 18.38 -4.76
N PHE A 311 -9.68 18.98 -5.62
CA PHE A 311 -10.09 20.39 -5.49
C PHE A 311 -10.75 20.66 -4.13
N ALA A 312 -11.66 19.78 -3.70
CA ALA A 312 -12.36 19.91 -2.43
C ALA A 312 -11.45 19.77 -1.21
N ARG A 313 -10.45 18.88 -1.27
CA ARG A 313 -9.45 18.71 -0.19
C ARG A 313 -8.46 19.87 -0.13
N LYS A 314 -8.03 20.38 -1.28
CA LYS A 314 -7.02 21.43 -1.37
C LYS A 314 -7.56 22.80 -0.94
N ASN A 315 -8.84 23.05 -1.19
CA ASN A 315 -9.45 24.36 -0.99
C ASN A 315 -10.44 24.34 0.18
N ALA A 316 -10.03 24.91 1.31
CA ALA A 316 -10.88 25.14 2.49
C ALA A 316 -11.08 26.66 2.67
N PRO A 317 -12.17 27.25 2.14
CA PRO A 317 -12.35 28.69 2.15
C PRO A 317 -12.42 29.28 3.56
N SER A 318 -11.58 30.27 3.84
CA SER A 318 -11.63 31.10 5.06
C SER A 318 -11.22 32.54 4.71
N THR A 319 -11.67 33.51 5.51
CA THR A 319 -11.29 34.93 5.35
C THR A 319 -9.80 35.18 5.57
N SER A 320 -9.10 34.27 6.27
CA SER A 320 -7.65 34.34 6.49
C SER A 320 -6.79 33.97 5.27
N LEU A 321 -7.37 33.37 4.23
CA LEU A 321 -6.65 33.04 2.99
C LEU A 321 -6.39 34.26 2.11
N GLY A 322 -7.10 35.36 2.38
CA GLY A 322 -7.01 36.61 1.63
C GLY A 322 -7.84 36.66 0.35
N TYR A 323 -8.09 37.88 -0.15
CA TYR A 323 -9.01 38.12 -1.26
C TYR A 323 -8.54 37.43 -2.55
N GLN A 324 -7.26 37.58 -2.91
CA GLN A 324 -6.70 37.04 -4.16
C GLN A 324 -6.85 35.52 -4.23
N ARG A 325 -6.55 34.81 -3.14
CA ARG A 325 -6.67 33.36 -3.08
C ARG A 325 -8.12 32.89 -3.18
N LEU A 326 -9.05 33.60 -2.55
CA LEU A 326 -10.48 33.31 -2.64
C LEU A 326 -11.01 33.51 -4.07
N VAL A 327 -10.55 34.54 -4.79
CA VAL A 327 -10.87 34.73 -6.22
C VAL A 327 -10.35 33.58 -7.08
N GLN A 328 -9.10 33.15 -6.86
CA GLN A 328 -8.54 31.99 -7.57
C GLN A 328 -9.36 30.72 -7.35
N ILE A 329 -9.81 30.45 -6.12
CA ILE A 329 -10.69 29.30 -5.81
C ILE A 329 -11.99 29.40 -6.60
N LYS A 330 -12.55 30.61 -6.76
CA LYS A 330 -13.77 30.85 -7.53
C LYS A 330 -13.59 30.60 -9.03
N GLU A 331 -12.44 30.98 -9.58
CA GLU A 331 -12.08 30.70 -10.98
C GLU A 331 -11.83 29.20 -11.21
N GLU A 332 -11.07 28.55 -10.33
CA GLU A 332 -10.82 27.10 -10.37
C GLU A 332 -12.14 26.31 -10.27
N GLY A 333 -13.04 26.71 -9.37
CA GLY A 333 -14.36 26.09 -9.22
C GLY A 333 -15.23 26.25 -10.48
N SER A 334 -15.25 27.43 -11.10
CA SER A 334 -15.98 27.66 -12.37
C SER A 334 -15.44 26.78 -13.51
N LYS A 335 -14.10 26.65 -13.62
CA LYS A 335 -13.47 25.75 -14.60
C LYS A 335 -13.83 24.29 -14.34
N ASN A 336 -13.90 23.88 -13.08
CA ASN A 336 -14.30 22.52 -12.69
C ASN A 336 -15.77 22.24 -13.01
N ILE A 337 -16.68 23.22 -12.89
CA ILE A 337 -18.07 23.09 -13.34
C ILE A 337 -18.13 22.86 -14.86
N GLU A 338 -17.39 23.64 -15.65
CA GLU A 338 -17.32 23.41 -17.10
C GLU A 338 -16.74 22.04 -17.46
N PHE A 339 -15.72 21.58 -16.72
CA PHE A 339 -15.09 20.29 -16.92
C PHE A 339 -16.08 19.14 -16.67
N VAL A 340 -16.85 19.20 -15.58
CA VAL A 340 -17.91 18.21 -15.29
C VAL A 340 -19.01 18.24 -16.36
N ASN A 341 -19.42 19.43 -16.82
CA ASN A 341 -20.45 19.56 -17.86
C ASN A 341 -20.05 18.95 -19.21
N LYS A 342 -18.78 19.14 -19.63
CA LYS A 342 -18.25 18.58 -20.89
C LYS A 342 -18.02 17.07 -20.82
N SER A 343 -18.08 16.45 -19.64
CA SER A 343 -17.86 15.01 -19.46
C SER A 343 -19.06 14.16 -19.91
N LYS A 344 -18.81 12.88 -20.22
CA LYS A 344 -19.86 11.88 -20.54
C LYS A 344 -20.42 11.15 -19.31
N VAL A 345 -20.11 11.62 -18.10
CA VAL A 345 -20.59 11.04 -16.84
C VAL A 345 -22.12 11.11 -16.78
N ASP A 346 -22.75 10.15 -16.10
CA ASP A 346 -24.19 10.13 -15.92
C ASP A 346 -24.69 11.35 -15.12
N ASN A 347 -25.97 11.68 -15.31
CA ASN A 347 -26.55 12.90 -14.73
C ASN A 347 -26.59 12.88 -13.20
N LYS A 348 -26.69 11.71 -12.55
CA LYS A 348 -26.74 11.63 -11.09
C LYS A 348 -25.37 11.97 -10.51
N THR A 349 -24.31 11.34 -11.02
CA THR A 349 -22.94 11.61 -10.59
C THR A 349 -22.52 13.06 -10.89
N LYS A 350 -22.95 13.62 -12.04
CA LYS A 350 -22.77 15.06 -12.34
C LYS A 350 -23.38 15.97 -11.28
N GLN A 351 -24.60 15.67 -10.82
CA GLN A 351 -25.27 16.45 -9.77
C GLN A 351 -24.50 16.38 -8.45
N GLU A 352 -24.03 15.19 -8.05
CA GLU A 352 -23.23 15.02 -6.82
C GLU A 352 -21.92 15.82 -6.88
N LEU A 353 -21.21 15.79 -8.02
CA LEU A 353 -19.99 16.56 -8.22
C LEU A 353 -20.25 18.08 -8.23
N HIS A 354 -21.33 18.53 -8.86
CA HIS A 354 -21.73 19.94 -8.83
C HIS A 354 -22.04 20.40 -7.40
N GLN A 355 -22.75 19.61 -6.59
CA GLN A 355 -23.03 19.97 -5.20
C GLN A 355 -21.76 20.20 -4.38
N ILE A 356 -20.72 19.38 -4.59
CA ILE A 356 -19.43 19.55 -3.92
C ILE A 356 -18.79 20.90 -4.33
N ILE A 357 -18.72 21.18 -5.64
CA ILE A 357 -18.09 22.40 -6.16
C ILE A 357 -18.87 23.64 -5.72
N GLU A 358 -20.19 23.62 -5.89
CA GLU A 358 -21.10 24.71 -5.51
C GLU A 358 -21.06 24.98 -4.01
N GLY A 359 -20.97 23.95 -3.16
CA GLY A 359 -20.81 24.12 -1.72
C GLY A 359 -19.52 24.86 -1.34
N ILE A 360 -18.42 24.63 -2.06
CA ILE A 360 -17.15 25.36 -1.87
C ILE A 360 -17.25 26.79 -2.41
N LEU A 361 -17.86 26.97 -3.58
CA LEU A 361 -18.06 28.28 -4.20
C LEU A 361 -18.97 29.17 -3.36
N GLN A 362 -20.02 28.62 -2.75
CA GLN A 362 -20.91 29.33 -1.84
C GLN A 362 -20.14 29.82 -0.61
N LYS A 363 -19.38 28.94 0.06
CA LYS A 363 -18.53 29.34 1.20
C LYS A 363 -17.48 30.38 0.82
N THR A 364 -16.87 30.24 -0.36
CA THR A 364 -15.93 31.24 -0.90
C THR A 364 -16.61 32.59 -1.11
N GLY A 365 -17.82 32.59 -1.69
CA GLY A 365 -18.63 33.78 -1.88
C GLY A 365 -19.00 34.47 -0.56
N ASP A 366 -19.36 33.70 0.46
CA ASP A 366 -19.65 34.23 1.80
C ASP A 366 -18.41 34.85 2.46
N CYS A 367 -17.23 34.23 2.28
CA CYS A 367 -15.97 34.79 2.77
C CYS A 367 -15.63 36.11 2.07
N LEU A 368 -15.78 36.18 0.74
CA LEU A 368 -15.55 37.40 -0.03
C LEU A 368 -16.51 38.53 0.38
N LYS A 369 -17.79 38.21 0.62
CA LYS A 369 -18.77 39.18 1.12
C LYS A 369 -18.36 39.74 2.49
N ARG A 370 -17.96 38.86 3.42
CA ARG A 370 -17.51 39.29 4.76
C ARG A 370 -16.28 40.21 4.68
N LEU A 371 -15.30 39.89 3.82
CA LEU A 371 -14.14 40.75 3.64
C LEU A 371 -14.53 42.14 3.12
N ASN A 372 -15.50 42.23 2.19
CA ASN A 372 -15.98 43.53 1.73
C ASN A 372 -16.70 44.30 2.84
N THR A 373 -17.53 43.62 3.64
CA THR A 373 -18.22 44.26 4.77
C THR A 373 -17.21 44.76 5.82
N GLU A 374 -16.16 44.00 6.12
CA GLU A 374 -15.08 44.48 7.00
C GLU A 374 -14.37 45.72 6.43
N VAL A 375 -14.22 45.83 5.10
CA VAL A 375 -13.65 47.01 4.44
C VAL A 375 -14.62 48.20 4.49
N GLU A 376 -15.92 47.99 4.24
CA GLU A 376 -16.97 49.01 4.36
C GLU A 376 -17.01 49.57 5.79
N GLU A 377 -16.95 48.69 6.80
CA GLU A 377 -16.89 49.09 8.23
C GLU A 377 -15.65 49.94 8.55
N ILE A 378 -14.52 49.73 7.87
CA ILE A 378 -13.33 50.58 8.03
C ILE A 378 -13.61 51.98 7.52
N TYR A 379 -14.18 52.13 6.33
CA TYR A 379 -14.52 53.43 5.77
C TYR A 379 -15.56 54.17 6.62
N ASP A 380 -16.59 53.48 7.11
CA ASP A 380 -17.58 54.07 8.02
C ASP A 380 -16.91 54.57 9.31
N THR A 381 -15.99 53.78 9.88
CA THR A 381 -15.29 54.14 11.12
C THR A 381 -14.37 55.35 10.95
N ILE A 382 -13.78 55.58 9.77
CA ILE A 382 -12.89 56.73 9.50
C ILE A 382 -13.59 58.06 9.83
N TYR A 383 -14.88 58.18 9.50
CA TYR A 383 -15.64 59.41 9.69
C TYR A 383 -16.07 59.67 11.14
N ASP A 384 -16.07 58.65 11.99
CA ASP A 384 -16.60 58.70 13.35
C ASP A 384 -15.51 58.81 14.43
N LEU A 385 -14.23 58.87 14.06
CA LEU A 385 -13.12 58.94 15.01
C LEU A 385 -13.13 60.27 15.79
N SER A 386 -13.24 60.19 17.11
CA SER A 386 -13.37 61.38 17.97
C SER A 386 -12.39 61.43 19.14
N THR A 387 -11.74 60.31 19.48
CA THR A 387 -10.78 60.22 20.59
C THR A 387 -9.49 59.48 20.20
N VAL A 388 -8.42 59.73 20.95
CA VAL A 388 -7.12 59.07 20.74
C VAL A 388 -7.22 57.55 20.94
N GLU A 389 -8.02 57.08 21.89
CA GLU A 389 -8.25 55.65 22.14
C GLU A 389 -8.99 54.98 20.97
N GLU A 390 -9.98 55.66 20.38
CA GLU A 390 -10.65 55.18 19.15
C GLU A 390 -9.68 55.09 17.98
N CYS A 391 -8.80 56.08 17.81
CA CYS A 391 -7.74 56.08 16.82
C CYS A 391 -6.78 54.88 16.99
N GLU A 392 -6.33 54.58 18.21
CA GLU A 392 -5.45 53.43 18.49
C GLU A 392 -6.14 52.09 18.18
N ASN A 393 -7.39 51.94 18.61
CA ASN A 393 -8.19 50.73 18.36
C ASN A 393 -8.47 50.54 16.87
N PHE A 394 -8.80 51.63 16.16
CA PHE A 394 -9.01 51.62 14.72
C PHE A 394 -7.74 51.24 13.96
N PHE A 395 -6.58 51.77 14.36
CA PHE A 395 -5.29 51.41 13.74
C PHE A 395 -4.98 49.90 13.83
N ILE A 396 -5.30 49.26 14.96
CA ILE A 396 -5.15 47.81 15.11
C ILE A 396 -6.07 47.06 14.14
N LYS A 397 -7.33 47.49 14.00
CA LYS A 397 -8.29 46.89 13.06
C LYS A 397 -7.84 47.03 11.61
N VAL A 398 -7.37 48.21 11.21
CA VAL A 398 -6.83 48.47 9.86
C VAL A 398 -5.67 47.54 9.54
N LYS A 399 -4.70 47.37 10.45
CA LYS A 399 -3.59 46.42 10.27
C LYS A 399 -4.06 44.97 10.10
N GLN A 400 -5.09 44.56 10.83
CA GLN A 400 -5.63 43.21 10.72
C GLN A 400 -6.27 42.97 9.35
N ILE A 401 -6.95 43.97 8.79
CA ILE A 401 -7.59 43.88 7.47
C ILE A 401 -6.56 43.92 6.34
N LEU A 402 -5.55 44.80 6.42
CA LEU A 402 -4.46 44.84 5.43
C LEU A 402 -3.70 43.50 5.34
N ASN A 403 -3.54 42.80 6.47
CA ASN A 403 -2.96 41.45 6.50
C ASN A 403 -3.81 40.38 5.79
N LYS A 404 -5.09 40.64 5.50
CA LYS A 404 -5.98 39.73 4.77
C LYS A 404 -5.95 39.95 3.25
N GLU A 405 -4.93 40.63 2.72
CA GLU A 405 -4.76 40.87 1.27
C GLU A 405 -6.08 41.29 0.60
N ILE A 406 -6.61 42.45 1.00
CA ILE A 406 -7.86 43.02 0.43
C ILE A 406 -7.70 43.39 -1.05
N ARG A 407 -8.76 43.90 -1.67
CA ARG A 407 -8.69 44.36 -3.08
C ARG A 407 -7.67 45.48 -3.20
N GLU A 408 -6.91 45.47 -4.29
CA GLU A 408 -5.94 46.52 -4.59
C GLU A 408 -6.60 47.91 -4.67
N GLU A 409 -7.85 47.99 -5.15
CA GLU A 409 -8.63 49.23 -5.23
C GLU A 409 -8.93 49.83 -3.85
N ASP A 410 -9.17 49.01 -2.83
CA ASP A 410 -9.48 49.44 -1.45
C ASP A 410 -8.20 49.63 -0.61
N ARG A 411 -7.08 49.05 -1.07
CA ARG A 411 -5.84 48.99 -0.31
C ARG A 411 -5.15 50.33 -0.20
N GLU A 412 -5.09 51.09 -1.29
CA GLU A 412 -4.38 52.37 -1.34
C GLU A 412 -4.94 53.37 -0.31
N GLY A 413 -6.27 53.55 -0.29
CA GLY A 413 -6.92 54.46 0.66
C GLY A 413 -6.77 54.02 2.12
N ILE A 414 -6.89 52.72 2.41
CA ILE A 414 -6.73 52.20 3.77
C ILE A 414 -5.27 52.30 4.25
N GLU A 415 -4.28 52.07 3.38
CA GLU A 415 -2.87 52.25 3.72
C GLU A 415 -2.54 53.73 3.97
N GLU A 416 -3.10 54.64 3.19
CA GLU A 416 -2.97 56.08 3.41
C GLU A 416 -3.56 56.51 4.76
N ALA A 417 -4.79 56.10 5.07
CA ALA A 417 -5.43 56.34 6.36
C ALA A 417 -4.60 55.78 7.52
N ALA A 418 -4.07 54.56 7.38
CA ALA A 418 -3.20 53.94 8.39
C ALA A 418 -1.91 54.73 8.62
N ASN A 419 -1.27 55.22 7.56
CA ASN A 419 -0.04 55.99 7.64
C ASN A 419 -0.27 57.35 8.31
N ASN A 420 -1.34 58.04 7.93
CA ASN A 420 -1.75 59.30 8.54
C ASN A 420 -2.03 59.12 10.03
N LEU A 421 -2.80 58.10 10.40
CA LEU A 421 -3.12 57.76 11.78
C LEU A 421 -1.89 57.38 12.61
N GLN A 422 -0.96 56.60 12.05
CA GLN A 422 0.27 56.24 12.75
C GLN A 422 1.15 57.46 13.02
N ASN A 423 1.25 58.39 12.06
CA ASN A 423 1.98 59.64 12.22
C ASN A 423 1.34 60.54 13.28
N PHE A 424 0.00 60.62 13.29
CA PHE A 424 -0.77 61.35 14.29
C PHE A 424 -0.55 60.82 15.71
N LEU A 425 -0.67 59.50 15.89
CA LEU A 425 -0.45 58.85 17.18
C LEU A 425 0.98 59.06 17.69
N ASN A 426 1.99 59.03 16.80
CA ASN A 426 3.38 59.31 17.16
C ASN A 426 3.59 60.76 17.62
N ASP A 427 2.95 61.72 16.96
CA ASP A 427 3.01 63.12 17.37
C ASP A 427 2.35 63.37 18.72
N ILE A 428 1.19 62.74 18.98
CA ILE A 428 0.48 62.85 20.26
C ILE A 428 1.30 62.30 21.43
N GLN A 429 2.14 61.29 21.22
CA GLN A 429 2.98 60.74 22.29
C GLN A 429 3.91 61.78 22.92
N ILE A 430 4.29 62.83 22.19
CA ILE A 430 5.14 63.92 22.71
C ILE A 430 4.47 64.60 23.92
N LEU A 431 3.14 64.69 23.91
CA LEU A 431 2.35 65.35 24.95
C LEU A 431 2.39 64.62 26.30
N GLN A 432 2.66 63.31 26.31
CA GLN A 432 2.76 62.53 27.55
C GLN A 432 3.90 63.03 28.46
N GLY A 433 4.99 63.56 27.89
CA GLY A 433 6.12 64.08 28.64
C GLY A 433 5.90 65.47 29.25
N ILE A 434 4.91 66.22 28.77
CA ILE A 434 4.63 67.61 29.17
C ILE A 434 3.24 67.81 29.77
N LYS A 435 2.51 66.72 30.01
CA LYS A 435 1.11 66.71 30.45
C LYS A 435 0.79 67.48 31.73
N GLU A 436 1.80 67.75 32.57
CA GLU A 436 1.68 68.48 33.84
C GLU A 436 2.10 69.96 33.73
N ASN A 437 2.53 70.41 32.56
CA ASN A 437 2.94 71.79 32.30
C ASN A 437 1.90 72.47 31.40
N ARG A 438 1.06 73.33 31.98
CA ARG A 438 -0.07 73.97 31.28
C ARG A 438 0.38 74.83 30.09
N GLU A 439 1.44 75.61 30.26
CA GLU A 439 1.92 76.51 29.20
C GLU A 439 2.57 75.74 28.05
N ALA A 440 3.42 74.77 28.37
CA ALA A 440 4.05 73.92 27.35
C ALA A 440 3.01 73.06 26.62
N LEU A 441 2.01 72.52 27.34
CA LEU A 441 0.93 71.72 26.75
C LEU A 441 0.13 72.53 25.73
N LEU A 442 -0.37 73.71 26.09
CA LEU A 442 -1.17 74.55 25.20
C LEU A 442 -0.36 75.03 23.98
N MET A 443 0.94 75.30 24.16
CA MET A 443 1.82 75.68 23.07
C MET A 443 2.03 74.55 22.05
N GLU A 444 2.30 73.33 22.53
CA GLU A 444 2.47 72.16 21.66
C GLU A 444 1.14 71.70 21.05
N MET A 445 0.01 71.79 21.76
CA MET A 445 -1.32 71.55 21.19
C MET A 445 -1.60 72.48 20.02
N GLY A 446 -1.39 73.79 20.18
CA GLY A 446 -1.57 74.73 19.08
C GLY A 446 -0.59 74.49 17.91
N ALA A 447 0.57 73.87 18.15
CA ALA A 447 1.48 73.45 17.09
C ALA A 447 0.96 72.21 16.34
N LEU A 448 0.41 71.23 17.06
CA LEU A 448 -0.23 70.04 16.49
C LEU A 448 -1.48 70.39 15.71
N GLU A 449 -2.35 71.26 16.23
CA GLU A 449 -3.52 71.77 15.50
C GLU A 449 -3.11 72.38 14.17
N ARG A 450 -2.10 73.27 14.14
CA ARG A 450 -1.63 73.87 12.88
C ARG A 450 -1.07 72.85 11.89
N LYS A 451 -0.41 71.80 12.39
CA LYS A 451 0.15 70.73 11.56
C LYS A 451 -0.97 69.90 10.94
N TRP A 452 -1.95 69.50 11.74
CA TRP A 452 -3.00 68.56 11.33
C TRP A 452 -4.20 69.22 10.64
N LEU A 453 -4.41 70.53 10.81
CA LEU A 453 -5.49 71.28 10.15
C LEU A 453 -5.34 71.37 8.62
N ASN A 454 -4.12 71.31 8.10
CA ASN A 454 -3.82 71.52 6.67
C ASN A 454 -3.43 70.23 5.93
N ILE A 455 -3.52 69.07 6.58
CA ILE A 455 -3.20 67.80 5.94
C ILE A 455 -4.43 67.33 5.15
N GLU A 456 -4.21 66.95 3.89
CA GLU A 456 -5.20 66.27 3.08
C GLU A 456 -5.31 64.83 3.61
N SER A 457 -6.32 64.58 4.46
CA SER A 457 -6.59 63.27 5.06
C SER A 457 -8.08 63.01 5.09
N GLU A 458 -8.48 61.75 4.96
CA GLU A 458 -9.88 61.33 5.12
C GLU A 458 -10.33 61.37 6.60
N ILE A 459 -9.38 61.38 7.55
CA ILE A 459 -9.64 61.46 8.98
C ILE A 459 -9.64 62.93 9.44
N ASP A 460 -10.72 63.37 10.08
CA ASP A 460 -10.77 64.69 10.72
C ASP A 460 -10.07 64.69 12.08
N PHE A 461 -8.76 64.88 12.05
CA PHE A 461 -7.94 64.97 13.27
C PHE A 461 -8.27 66.19 14.13
N SER A 462 -8.99 67.20 13.62
CA SER A 462 -9.32 68.42 14.36
C SER A 462 -10.23 68.09 15.54
N VAL A 463 -11.25 67.26 15.31
CA VAL A 463 -12.19 66.82 16.36
C VAL A 463 -11.46 66.01 17.44
N VAL A 464 -10.55 65.12 17.01
CA VAL A 464 -9.76 64.29 17.94
C VAL A 464 -8.84 65.14 18.80
N LEU A 465 -8.18 66.15 18.20
CA LEU A 465 -7.30 67.08 18.92
C LEU A 465 -8.08 67.95 19.89
N GLU A 466 -9.22 68.51 19.50
CA GLU A 466 -10.06 69.33 20.37
C GLU A 466 -10.54 68.54 21.60
N ASN A 467 -11.05 67.32 21.38
CA ASN A 467 -11.48 66.45 22.48
C ASN A 467 -10.31 66.07 23.40
N TYR A 468 -9.13 65.81 22.83
CA TYR A 468 -7.96 65.46 23.61
C TYR A 468 -7.42 66.66 24.40
N GLU A 469 -7.36 67.86 23.81
CA GLU A 469 -7.02 69.09 24.51
C GLU A 469 -7.97 69.35 25.65
N ASN A 470 -9.29 69.29 25.42
CA ASN A 470 -10.31 69.46 26.45
C ASN A 470 -10.10 68.49 27.61
N SER A 471 -9.83 67.21 27.32
CA SER A 471 -9.59 66.20 28.36
C SER A 471 -8.34 66.52 29.22
N LEU A 472 -7.27 67.02 28.60
CA LEU A 472 -6.02 67.36 29.27
C LEU A 472 -6.13 68.67 30.06
N VAL A 473 -6.81 69.68 29.51
CA VAL A 473 -7.10 70.93 30.20
C VAL A 473 -7.98 70.68 31.41
N MET A 474 -9.05 69.88 31.29
CA MET A 474 -9.87 69.46 32.42
C MET A 474 -9.03 68.77 33.49
N HIS A 475 -8.12 67.87 33.10
CA HIS A 475 -7.22 67.22 34.05
C HIS A 475 -6.32 68.23 34.80
N LEU A 476 -5.76 69.21 34.07
CA LEU A 476 -4.94 70.28 34.66
C LEU A 476 -5.76 71.19 35.59
N ASP A 477 -7.00 71.48 35.24
CA ASP A 477 -7.93 72.26 36.06
C ASP A 477 -8.30 71.52 37.34
N GLU A 478 -8.62 70.21 37.28
CA GLU A 478 -8.86 69.41 38.47
C GLU A 478 -7.65 69.38 39.43
N GLN A 479 -6.42 69.30 38.89
CA GLN A 479 -5.20 69.37 39.71
C GLN A 479 -5.02 70.77 40.31
N ALA A 480 -5.29 71.82 39.53
CA ALA A 480 -5.21 73.20 39.99
C ALA A 480 -6.23 73.49 41.11
N GLU A 481 -7.48 73.03 40.98
CA GLU A 481 -8.51 73.18 42.02
C GLU A 481 -8.16 72.44 43.31
N LYS A 482 -7.64 71.21 43.21
CA LYS A 482 -7.17 70.45 44.39
C LYS A 482 -6.02 71.15 45.10
N TRP A 483 -5.13 71.79 44.33
CA TRP A 483 -4.03 72.56 44.89
C TRP A 483 -4.53 73.88 45.52
N GLU A 484 -5.41 74.60 44.82
CA GLU A 484 -6.05 75.84 45.29
C GLU A 484 -6.74 75.63 46.63
N ALA A 485 -7.62 74.63 46.72
CA ALA A 485 -8.36 74.30 47.95
C ALA A 485 -7.46 73.97 49.14
N LYS A 486 -6.20 73.57 48.88
CA LYS A 486 -5.24 73.19 49.92
C LYS A 486 -4.38 74.35 50.41
N TYR A 487 -4.05 75.32 49.54
CA TYR A 487 -3.03 76.32 49.82
C TYR A 487 -3.50 77.78 49.72
N ILE A 488 -4.63 78.06 49.07
CA ILE A 488 -5.24 79.40 49.09
C ILE A 488 -6.06 79.56 50.37
N VAL A 489 -5.79 80.63 51.12
CA VAL A 489 -6.37 80.90 52.44
C VAL A 489 -6.83 82.36 52.54
N ASP A 490 -7.81 82.65 53.39
CA ASP A 490 -8.31 84.01 53.59
C ASP A 490 -7.26 84.89 54.31
N GLU A 491 -7.18 86.16 53.92
CA GLU A 491 -6.27 87.13 54.54
C GLU A 491 -6.47 87.27 56.06
N ASN A 492 -7.69 87.08 56.55
CA ASN A 492 -8.00 87.15 57.97
C ASN A 492 -7.40 85.97 58.73
N ASP A 493 -7.36 84.80 58.11
CA ASP A 493 -6.74 83.61 58.70
C ASP A 493 -5.23 83.81 58.82
N VAL A 494 -4.58 84.36 57.79
CA VAL A 494 -3.13 84.62 57.77
C VAL A 494 -2.69 85.53 58.93
N LYS A 495 -3.49 86.54 59.29
CA LYS A 495 -3.17 87.43 60.44
C LYS A 495 -3.15 86.68 61.77
N SER A 496 -3.92 85.61 61.90
CA SER A 496 -3.99 84.81 63.14
C SER A 496 -2.90 83.75 63.26
N TRP A 497 -2.12 83.51 62.20
CA TRP A 497 -1.12 82.44 62.15
C TRP A 497 0.07 82.69 63.07
N ASP A 498 0.65 81.59 63.56
CA ASP A 498 1.93 81.59 64.27
C ASP A 498 3.12 81.41 63.30
N VAL A 499 4.34 81.57 63.84
CA VAL A 499 5.60 81.43 63.09
C VAL A 499 5.70 80.07 62.38
N LYS A 500 5.24 78.99 63.02
CA LYS A 500 5.34 77.63 62.48
C LYS A 500 4.39 77.44 61.30
N GLN A 501 3.16 77.96 61.40
CA GLN A 501 2.17 77.91 60.33
C GLN A 501 2.64 78.71 59.10
N CYS A 502 3.13 79.93 59.30
CA CYS A 502 3.71 80.74 58.22
C CYS A 502 4.90 80.04 57.55
N SER A 503 5.87 79.52 58.31
CA SER A 503 7.04 78.83 57.74
C SER A 503 6.68 77.51 57.04
N THR A 504 5.72 76.75 57.55
CA THR A 504 5.27 75.48 56.93
C THR A 504 4.59 75.73 55.59
N TRP A 505 3.75 76.77 55.51
CA TRP A 505 3.12 77.15 54.24
C TRP A 505 4.18 77.56 53.20
N LEU A 506 5.10 78.47 53.56
CA LEU A 506 6.18 78.92 52.67
C LEU A 506 7.07 77.77 52.18
N GLN A 507 7.33 76.76 53.01
CA GLN A 507 8.07 75.56 52.58
C GLN A 507 7.30 74.71 51.57
N HIS A 508 5.98 74.55 51.74
CA HIS A 508 5.15 73.74 50.84
C HIS A 508 4.81 74.45 49.53
N THR A 509 4.86 75.78 49.48
CA THR A 509 4.56 76.59 48.29
C THR A 509 5.79 77.15 47.58
N ASN A 510 7.00 76.85 48.07
CA ASN A 510 8.27 77.30 47.47
C ASN A 510 8.44 76.87 46.00
N VAL A 511 7.83 75.75 45.60
CA VAL A 511 7.77 75.32 44.19
C VAL A 511 6.33 75.39 43.73
N ILE A 512 6.04 76.36 42.87
CA ILE A 512 4.73 76.55 42.26
C ILE A 512 4.57 75.51 41.14
N PRO A 513 3.59 74.60 41.20
CA PRO A 513 3.39 73.61 40.15
C PRO A 513 3.04 74.24 38.80
N LEU A 514 3.55 73.66 37.71
CA LEU A 514 3.40 74.17 36.35
C LEU A 514 2.00 73.96 35.75
N TYR A 515 1.11 73.22 36.44
CA TYR A 515 -0.28 73.03 36.02
C TYR A 515 -1.21 74.17 36.47
N LEU A 516 -0.74 75.08 37.33
CA LEU A 516 -1.56 76.19 37.84
C LEU A 516 -1.83 77.25 36.77
N THR A 517 -2.97 77.94 36.90
CA THR A 517 -3.30 79.07 36.03
C THR A 517 -2.45 80.29 36.38
N ASN A 518 -2.23 81.19 35.41
CA ASN A 518 -1.57 82.47 35.66
C ASN A 518 -2.25 83.32 36.73
N LYS A 519 -3.56 83.15 36.92
CA LYS A 519 -4.32 83.81 37.99
C LYS A 519 -3.93 83.24 39.35
N LEU A 520 -4.01 81.91 39.52
CA LEU A 520 -3.62 81.23 40.76
C LEU A 520 -2.16 81.51 41.12
N THR A 521 -1.24 81.47 40.14
CA THR A 521 0.18 81.80 40.37
C THR A 521 0.35 83.22 40.91
N LYS A 522 -0.44 84.20 40.46
CA LYS A 522 -0.42 85.56 41.01
C LYS A 522 -0.98 85.60 42.43
N ASP A 523 -2.11 84.96 42.66
CA ASP A 523 -2.77 84.92 43.97
C ASP A 523 -1.84 84.29 45.04
N VAL A 524 -1.12 83.23 44.66
CA VAL A 524 -0.10 82.58 45.51
C VAL A 524 1.07 83.51 45.80
N ASN A 525 1.60 84.22 44.81
CA ASN A 525 2.71 85.15 45.01
C ASN A 525 2.31 86.34 45.90
N GLU A 526 1.07 86.83 45.80
CA GLU A 526 0.56 87.87 46.69
C GLU A 526 0.39 87.36 48.13
N LEU A 527 -0.12 86.14 48.30
CA LEU A 527 -0.21 85.47 49.60
C LEU A 527 1.18 85.22 50.21
N ASP A 528 2.15 84.79 49.40
CA ASP A 528 3.53 84.59 49.81
C ASP A 528 4.12 85.89 50.41
N LEU A 529 3.99 87.02 49.71
CA LEU A 529 4.44 88.33 50.20
C LEU A 529 3.74 88.72 51.51
N LYS A 530 2.44 88.45 51.64
CA LYS A 530 1.67 88.76 52.86
C LYS A 530 2.08 87.87 54.03
N ILE A 531 2.30 86.57 53.79
CA ILE A 531 2.74 85.60 54.80
C ILE A 531 4.18 85.91 55.23
N GLN A 532 5.08 86.26 54.31
CA GLN A 532 6.42 86.74 54.63
C GLN A 532 6.39 88.00 55.48
N LYS A 533 5.51 88.96 55.15
CA LYS A 533 5.32 90.17 55.96
C LYS A 533 4.81 89.82 57.36
N ARG A 534 3.82 88.94 57.47
CA ARG A 534 3.30 88.48 58.77
C ARG A 534 4.35 87.75 59.60
N LEU A 535 5.15 86.88 58.98
CA LEU A 535 6.26 86.19 59.62
C LEU A 535 7.30 87.20 60.14
N SER A 536 7.60 88.24 59.36
CA SER A 536 8.48 89.33 59.77
C SER A 536 7.91 90.10 60.97
N GLU A 537 6.63 90.45 60.94
CA GLU A 537 5.93 91.09 62.07
C GLU A 537 5.95 90.22 63.34
N LEU A 538 5.64 88.92 63.22
CA LEU A 538 5.69 87.97 64.34
C LEU A 538 7.10 87.82 64.91
N ASN A 539 8.13 87.84 64.06
CA ASN A 539 9.52 87.81 64.51
C ASN A 539 9.89 89.09 65.26
N ILE A 540 9.43 90.26 64.80
CA ILE A 540 9.61 91.55 65.48
C ILE A 540 8.86 91.55 66.82
N ASP A 541 7.60 91.12 66.83
CA ASP A 541 6.78 91.02 68.05
C ASP A 541 7.37 90.04 69.05
N ALA A 542 7.95 88.92 68.61
CA ALA A 542 8.66 87.98 69.46
C ALA A 542 9.91 88.62 70.10
N VAL A 543 10.69 89.41 69.33
CA VAL A 543 11.84 90.15 69.85
C VAL A 543 11.40 91.22 70.85
N ILE A 544 10.31 91.95 70.57
CA ILE A 544 9.73 92.94 71.47
C ILE A 544 9.20 92.27 72.75
N GLY A 545 8.51 91.14 72.64
CA GLY A 545 8.01 90.37 73.77
C GLY A 545 9.14 89.86 74.67
N LEU A 546 10.21 89.30 74.07
CA LEU A 546 11.41 88.91 74.81
C LEU A 546 12.06 90.10 75.51
N PHE A 547 12.09 91.27 74.85
CA PHE A 547 12.60 92.50 75.44
C PHE A 547 11.76 92.95 76.65
N PHE A 548 10.43 92.94 76.56
CA PHE A 548 9.56 93.29 77.69
C PHE A 548 9.61 92.28 78.84
N GLY A 549 9.94 91.01 78.57
CA GLY A 549 10.15 89.98 79.60
C GLY A 549 11.43 90.17 80.44
N LEU A 550 12.35 91.04 80.00
CA LEU A 550 13.54 91.38 80.76
C LEU A 550 13.20 92.29 81.95
N SER A 551 13.96 92.20 83.04
CA SER A 551 13.86 93.17 84.15
C SER A 551 14.25 94.59 83.69
N LYS A 552 13.81 95.65 84.39
CA LYS A 552 14.11 97.04 84.01
C LYS A 552 15.60 97.32 83.74
N VAL A 553 16.48 96.75 84.56
CA VAL A 553 17.95 96.88 84.38
C VAL A 553 18.41 96.17 83.10
N GLN A 554 17.88 94.98 82.84
CA GLN A 554 18.18 94.22 81.62
C GLN A 554 17.60 94.88 80.36
N GLN A 555 16.43 95.54 80.44
CA GLN A 555 15.85 96.32 79.35
C GLN A 555 16.74 97.52 78.99
N GLU A 556 17.26 98.26 79.97
CA GLU A 556 18.19 99.37 79.71
C GLU A 556 19.48 98.87 79.04
N ILE A 557 20.04 97.75 79.52
CA ILE A 557 21.24 97.13 78.93
C ILE A 557 20.94 96.63 77.50
N ALA A 558 19.82 95.93 77.30
CA ALA A 558 19.42 95.40 76.00
C ALA A 558 19.15 96.52 75.01
N PHE A 559 18.50 97.62 75.42
CA PHE A 559 18.26 98.79 74.59
C PHE A 559 19.58 99.46 74.19
N LYS A 560 20.51 99.58 75.13
CA LYS A 560 21.86 100.12 74.85
C LYS A 560 22.61 99.25 73.84
N LYS A 561 22.58 97.92 74.01
CA LYS A 561 23.17 96.96 73.06
C LYS A 561 22.48 96.96 71.70
N MET A 562 21.16 97.02 71.63
CA MET A 562 20.41 97.13 70.37
C MET A 562 20.77 98.43 69.65
N LYS A 563 20.91 99.54 70.39
CA LYS A 563 21.33 100.83 69.84
C LYS A 563 22.78 100.80 69.32
N GLU A 564 23.70 100.18 70.06
CA GLU A 564 25.08 99.94 69.60
C GLU A 564 25.12 99.07 68.33
N VAL A 565 24.32 98.00 68.26
CA VAL A 565 24.24 97.13 67.08
C VAL A 565 23.70 97.88 65.85
N ILE A 566 22.71 98.76 66.04
CA ILE A 566 22.16 99.61 64.97
C ILE A 566 23.18 100.69 64.54
N GLU A 567 23.92 101.29 65.48
CA GLU A 567 24.96 102.29 65.20
C GLU A 567 26.23 101.68 64.57
N VAL A 568 26.44 100.36 64.70
CA VAL A 568 27.51 99.60 64.02
C VAL A 568 27.04 99.04 62.64
N SER A 569 25.73 99.01 62.39
CA SER A 569 25.14 98.48 61.15
C SER A 569 24.60 99.57 60.20
N GLN A 570 24.80 100.85 60.54
CA GLN A 570 24.83 101.99 59.60
C GLN A 570 26.29 102.27 59.23
#